data_AF-A0A354XG51-F1
#
_entry.id   AF-A0A354XG51-F1
#
_cell.length_a   1.000
_cell.length_b   1.000
_cell.length_c   1.000
_cell.angle_alpha   90.00
_cell.angle_beta   90.00
_cell.angle_gamma   90.00
#
_symmetry.space_group_name_H-M   'P 1'
#
loop_
_entity.id
_entity.type
_entity.pdbx_description
1 polymer ?
#
loop_
_entity_poly.entity_id
_entity_poly.type
_entity_poly.pdbx_seq_one_letter_code
_entity_poly.pdbx_strand_id
1 'polypeptide(L)' 'PNVMSWGYMIGAARTVIRQAWWLSFFPGLAILLTVLALNLVGEGLDDALNPKLSRER' A
#
# COMPACT_ATOMS: atom_id res chain seq x y z
N PRO A 1 -14.39 -24.18 -8.54
CA PRO A 1 -13.04 -23.56 -8.56
C PRO A 1 -12.76 -22.86 -7.20
N ASN A 2 -11.98 -23.52 -6.34
CA ASN A 2 -11.49 -22.99 -5.07
C ASN A 2 -10.31 -22.02 -5.33
N VAL A 3 -10.57 -20.91 -6.02
CA VAL A 3 -9.54 -19.88 -6.19
C VAL A 3 -9.58 -19.02 -4.93
N MET A 4 -8.63 -19.25 -4.03
CA MET A 4 -8.43 -18.40 -2.86
C MET A 4 -8.11 -16.99 -3.36
N SER A 5 -9.09 -16.08 -3.27
CA SER A 5 -8.91 -14.68 -3.62
C SER A 5 -8.59 -13.88 -2.37
N TRP A 6 -7.87 -12.77 -2.54
CA TRP A 6 -7.55 -11.85 -1.45
C TRP A 6 -8.81 -11.38 -0.68
N GLY A 7 -9.94 -11.18 -1.38
CA GLY A 7 -11.22 -10.83 -0.76
C GLY A 7 -11.81 -11.96 0.09
N TYR A 8 -11.66 -13.22 -0.34
CA TYR A 8 -12.05 -14.38 0.44
C TYR A 8 -11.19 -14.54 1.70
N MET A 9 -9.87 -14.27 1.62
CA MET A 9 -8.97 -14.30 2.77
C MET A 9 -9.31 -13.26 3.84
N ILE A 10 -9.70 -12.04 3.43
CA ILE A 10 -10.14 -11.00 4.38
C ILE A 10 -11.46 -11.37 5.05
N GLY A 11 -12.40 -11.98 4.31
CA GLY A 11 -13.66 -12.49 4.86
C GLY A 11 -13.47 -13.64 5.85
N ALA A 12 -12.62 -14.62 5.49
CA ALA A 12 -12.27 -15.77 6.34
C ALA A 12 -11.44 -15.37 7.57
N ALA A 13 -10.59 -14.34 7.47
CA ALA A 13 -9.83 -13.83 8.60
C ALA A 13 -10.73 -13.30 9.73
N ARG A 14 -11.98 -12.89 9.46
CA ARG A 14 -12.92 -12.42 10.49
C ARG A 14 -13.20 -13.47 11.58
N THR A 15 -13.20 -14.76 11.25
CA THR A 15 -13.44 -15.83 12.22
C THR A 15 -12.18 -16.23 13.01
N VAL A 16 -10.99 -15.85 12.52
CA VAL A 16 -9.68 -16.20 13.10
C VAL A 16 -8.92 -14.98 13.63
N ILE A 17 -9.52 -13.79 13.57
CA ILE A 17 -8.90 -12.49 13.89
C ILE A 17 -8.33 -12.45 15.31
N ARG A 18 -8.91 -13.20 16.26
CA ARG A 18 -8.43 -13.30 17.65
C ARG A 18 -7.17 -14.15 17.81
N GLN A 19 -6.86 -15.04 16.86
CA GLN A 19 -5.72 -15.96 16.94
C GLN A 19 -4.62 -15.66 15.91
N ALA A 20 -4.97 -15.07 14.76
CA ALA A 20 -4.06 -14.81 13.65
C ALA A 20 -4.14 -13.35 13.17
N TRP A 21 -3.91 -12.39 14.08
CA TRP A 21 -3.92 -10.93 13.81
C TRP A 21 -2.98 -10.52 12.65
N TRP A 22 -1.91 -11.30 12.43
CA TRP A 22 -0.96 -11.10 11.33
C TRP A 22 -1.60 -11.23 9.94
N LEU A 23 -2.67 -12.02 9.78
CA LEU A 23 -3.35 -12.19 8.49
C LEU A 23 -4.04 -10.91 8.00
N SER A 24 -4.41 -10.00 8.91
CA SER A 24 -4.93 -8.68 8.54
C SER A 24 -3.82 -7.62 8.48
N PHE A 25 -2.76 -7.77 9.29
CA PHE A 25 -1.65 -6.83 9.35
C PHE A 25 -0.80 -6.81 8.07
N PHE A 26 -0.38 -7.97 7.55
CA PHE A 26 0.46 -8.03 6.35
C PHE A 26 -0.18 -7.43 5.09
N PRO A 27 -1.42 -7.77 4.71
CA PRO A 27 -2.06 -7.15 3.56
C PRO A 27 -2.33 -5.65 3.78
N GLY A 28 -2.66 -5.23 5.01
CA GLY A 28 -2.80 -3.80 5.34
C GLY A 28 -1.49 -3.02 5.17
N LEU A 29 -0.38 -3.59 5.66
CA LEU A 29 0.95 -3.00 5.54
C LEU A 29 1.41 -2.95 4.08
N ALA A 30 1.15 -4.00 3.30
CA ALA A 30 1.49 -4.05 1.88
C ALA A 30 0.77 -2.94 1.09
N ILE A 31 -0.51 -2.72 1.35
CA ILE A 31 -1.27 -1.62 0.72
C ILE A 31 -0.71 -0.26 1.15
N LEU A 32 -0.45 -0.06 2.44
CA LEU A 32 0.12 1.19 2.96
C LEU A 32 1.46 1.51 2.30
N LEU A 33 2.36 0.53 2.22
CA LEU A 33 3.67 0.70 1.57
C LEU A 33 3.53 0.97 0.07
N THR A 34 2.60 0.29 -0.61
CA THR A 34 2.35 0.51 -2.03
C THR A 34 1.87 1.94 -2.28
N VAL A 35 0.91 2.42 -1.49
CA VAL A 35 0.40 3.79 -1.62
C VAL A 35 1.48 4.82 -1.26
N LEU A 36 2.25 4.59 -0.20
CA LEU A 36 3.35 5.48 0.19
C LEU A 36 4.42 5.57 -0.90
N ALA A 37 4.84 4.42 -1.46
CA ALA A 37 5.81 4.38 -2.55
C ALA A 37 5.30 5.12 -3.78
N LEU A 38 4.03 4.93 -4.15
CA LEU A 38 3.43 5.65 -5.28
C LEU A 38 3.34 7.16 -5.02
N ASN A 39 3.01 7.60 -3.79
CA ASN A 39 3.00 9.02 -3.44
C ASN A 39 4.40 9.63 -3.54
N LEU A 40 5.41 8.99 -2.95
CA LEU A 40 6.80 9.47 -2.99
C LEU A 40 7.39 9.46 -4.40
N VAL A 41 7.05 8.47 -5.22
CA VAL A 41 7.44 8.45 -6.63
C VAL A 41 6.74 9.57 -7.40
N GLY A 42 5.47 9.87 -7.08
CA GLY A 42 4.74 11.01 -7.64
C GLY A 42 5.40 12.35 -7.29
N GLU A 43 5.74 12.55 -6.01
CA GLU A 43 6.44 13.74 -5.53
C GLU A 43 7.83 13.86 -6.16
N GLY A 44 8.62 12.79 -6.18
CA GLY A 44 9.95 12.79 -6.80
C GLY A 44 9.92 12.98 -8.32
N LEU A 45 8.87 12.49 -8.98
CA LEU A 45 8.65 12.73 -10.41
C LEU A 45 8.23 14.17 -10.67
N ASP A 46 7.38 14.76 -9.84
CA ASP A 46 7.02 16.18 -9.93
C ASP A 46 8.25 17.07 -9.71
N ASP A 47 9.05 16.81 -8.67
CA ASP A 47 10.31 17.53 -8.43
C ASP A 47 11.29 17.41 -9.62
N ALA A 48 11.39 16.23 -10.23
CA ALA A 48 12.25 16.00 -11.39
C ALA A 48 11.73 16.67 -12.67
N LEU A 49 10.40 16.71 -12.86
CA LEU A 49 9.75 17.30 -14.04
C LEU A 49 9.50 18.81 -13.91
N ASN A 50 9.51 19.35 -12.69
CA ASN A 50 9.22 20.74 -12.39
C ASN A 50 10.49 21.45 -11.89
N PRO A 51 11.43 21.84 -12.79
CA PRO A 51 12.70 22.49 -12.43
C PRO A 51 12.56 23.94 -11.92
N LYS A 52 11.38 24.33 -11.41
CA LYS A 52 11.04 25.74 -11.13
C LYS A 52 11.59 26.32 -9.83
N LEU A 53 12.37 25.59 -9.04
CA LEU A 53 13.03 26.13 -7.85
C LEU A 53 14.55 26.35 -7.93
N SER A 54 15.17 26.17 -9.12
CA SER A 54 16.61 26.47 -9.30
C SER A 54 16.89 27.80 -10.01
N ARG A 55 15.90 28.69 -10.22
CA ARG A 55 16.11 29.99 -10.89
C ARG A 55 15.80 31.24 -10.05
N GLU A 56 15.52 31.10 -8.76
CA GLU A 56 15.45 32.23 -7.83
C GLU A 56 16.36 32.01 -6.61
N ARG A 57 17.67 32.03 -6.87
CA ARG A 57 18.65 32.62 -5.94
C ARG A 57 19.68 33.39 -6.76
#